data_AF-A0A1V6HQ52-F1
#
_entry.id   AF-A0A1V6HQ52-F1
#
_cell.length_a   1.000
_cell.length_b   1.000
_cell.length_c   1.000
_cell.angle_alpha   90.00
_cell.angle_beta   90.00
_cell.angle_gamma   90.00
#
_symmetry.space_group_name_H-M   'P 1'
#
loop_
_entity.id
_entity.type
_entity.pdbx_description
1 polymer ?
#
loop_
_entity_poly.entity_id
_entity_poly.type
_entity_poly.pdbx_seq_one_letter_code
_entity_poly.pdbx_strand_id
1 'polypeptide(L)'
;MGLYYREQFKNGSEIVVWEITESEEQLKEMCVIPNDELEELSYITNPQRRLERLAVRAILDILFQEKVYLGYHENGRPFLQNSIVEISIAHTRRFACVLTHPENSVGIDIESLGRNFVPVEKKALGESEKDFLSDKPEVRQLQLALIWSAKEALFKYVSQTEVDYVEQMEISRFTPREEGEIEAVFYHRDGIEETFILGYRLVDDHVMVWVVE
;
A
#
# COMPACT_ATOMS: atom_id res chain seq x y z
N MET A 1 12.98 -6.06 -16.63
CA MET A 1 13.14 -6.67 -15.30
C MET A 1 12.80 -5.57 -14.31
N GLY A 2 11.56 -5.57 -13.86
CA GLY A 2 10.95 -4.46 -13.13
C GLY A 2 11.13 -4.52 -11.61
N LEU A 3 11.92 -5.45 -11.04
CA LEU A 3 12.20 -5.42 -9.60
C LEU A 3 12.95 -4.12 -9.26
N TYR A 4 12.26 -3.21 -8.59
CA TYR A 4 12.73 -1.86 -8.30
C TYR A 4 13.28 -1.74 -6.88
N TYR A 5 12.55 -2.30 -5.91
CA TYR A 5 12.91 -2.28 -4.50
C TYR A 5 12.58 -3.59 -3.81
N ARG A 6 13.42 -3.99 -2.86
CA ARG A 6 13.19 -5.13 -1.97
C ARG A 6 13.83 -4.87 -0.62
N GLU A 7 13.08 -5.10 0.45
CA GLU A 7 13.57 -4.99 1.82
C GLU A 7 13.00 -6.11 2.68
N GLN A 8 13.88 -6.74 3.47
CA GLN A 8 13.54 -7.77 4.45
C GLN A 8 13.77 -7.22 5.85
N PHE A 9 12.76 -7.34 6.70
CA PHE A 9 12.82 -6.89 8.09
C PHE A 9 13.11 -8.06 9.03
N LYS A 10 13.59 -7.74 10.23
CA LYS A 10 13.99 -8.75 11.24
C LYS A 10 12.81 -9.57 11.77
N ASN A 11 11.59 -9.02 11.75
CA ASN A 11 10.37 -9.72 12.14
C ASN A 11 9.87 -10.70 11.05
N GLY A 12 10.59 -10.82 9.93
CA GLY A 12 10.24 -11.71 8.83
C GLY A 12 9.30 -11.08 7.80
N SER A 13 8.91 -9.82 7.98
CA SER A 13 8.19 -9.10 6.93
C SER A 13 9.09 -8.74 5.76
N GLU A 14 8.48 -8.62 4.59
CA GLU A 14 9.19 -8.33 3.35
C GLU A 14 8.35 -7.41 2.45
N ILE A 15 8.98 -6.35 1.97
CA ILE A 15 8.43 -5.43 0.96
C ILE A 15 9.12 -5.69 -0.37
N VAL A 16 8.33 -5.77 -1.43
CA VAL A 16 8.82 -5.79 -2.82
C VAL A 16 8.05 -4.77 -3.63
N VAL A 17 8.78 -3.94 -4.39
CA VAL A 17 8.21 -2.97 -5.34
C VAL A 17 8.67 -3.32 -6.75
N TRP A 18 7.71 -3.37 -7.67
CA TRP A 18 7.91 -3.58 -9.09
C TRP A 18 7.59 -2.31 -9.87
N GLU A 19 8.53 -1.84 -10.70
CA GLU A 19 8.30 -0.81 -11.70
C GLU A 19 7.70 -1.45 -12.96
N ILE A 20 6.49 -1.02 -13.30
CA ILE A 20 5.73 -1.53 -14.44
C ILE A 20 6.27 -0.90 -15.73
N THR A 21 7.29 -1.54 -16.32
CA THR A 21 7.90 -1.12 -17.59
C THR A 21 7.61 -2.08 -18.74
N GLU A 22 7.27 -3.33 -18.41
CA GLU A 22 6.97 -4.38 -19.34
C GLU A 22 5.57 -4.26 -19.98
N SER A 23 5.42 -4.81 -21.18
CA SER A 23 4.10 -5.02 -21.79
C SER A 23 3.33 -6.14 -21.09
N GLU A 24 2.03 -6.23 -21.38
CA GLU A 24 1.19 -7.28 -20.83
C GLU A 24 1.67 -8.69 -21.22
N GLU A 25 2.11 -8.86 -22.47
CA GLU A 25 2.64 -10.11 -22.99
C GLU A 25 3.93 -10.50 -22.28
N GLN A 26 4.84 -9.54 -22.08
CA GLN A 26 6.10 -9.76 -21.37
C GLN A 26 5.85 -10.20 -19.93
N LEU A 27 4.94 -9.55 -19.21
CA LEU A 27 4.61 -9.96 -17.83
C LEU A 27 3.98 -11.37 -17.79
N LYS A 28 3.13 -11.72 -18.76
CA LYS A 28 2.55 -13.06 -18.86
C LYS A 28 3.59 -14.15 -19.11
N GLU A 29 4.60 -13.86 -19.93
CA GLU A 29 5.70 -14.80 -20.18
C GLU A 29 6.63 -14.97 -18.98
N MET A 30 6.71 -13.95 -18.11
CA MET A 30 7.57 -13.96 -16.93
C MET A 30 6.98 -14.70 -15.73
N CYS A 31 5.64 -14.87 -15.67
CA CYS A 31 4.95 -15.35 -14.47
C CYS A 31 4.25 -16.69 -14.66
N VAL A 32 4.12 -17.45 -13.57
CA VAL A 32 3.28 -18.66 -13.52
C VAL A 32 1.88 -18.29 -13.05
N ILE A 33 1.03 -17.87 -13.99
CA ILE A 33 -0.32 -17.37 -13.69
C ILE A 33 -1.29 -18.54 -13.48
N PRO A 34 -2.04 -18.59 -12.37
CA PRO A 34 -3.18 -19.50 -12.20
C PRO A 34 -4.24 -19.33 -13.31
N ASN A 35 -4.93 -20.41 -13.70
CA ASN A 35 -5.89 -20.38 -14.81
C ASN A 35 -7.13 -19.53 -14.49
N ASP A 36 -7.59 -19.61 -13.25
CA ASP A 36 -8.62 -18.76 -12.67
C ASP A 36 -8.21 -17.28 -12.73
N GLU A 37 -6.98 -16.93 -12.38
CA GLU A 37 -6.49 -15.55 -12.51
C GLU A 37 -6.35 -15.10 -13.97
N LEU A 38 -5.99 -15.99 -14.89
CA LEU A 38 -6.02 -15.69 -16.33
C LEU A 38 -7.43 -15.40 -16.83
N GLU A 39 -8.43 -16.16 -16.34
CA GLU A 39 -9.84 -15.94 -16.65
C GLU A 39 -10.32 -14.61 -16.07
N GLU A 40 -10.02 -14.31 -14.80
CA GLU A 40 -10.33 -13.02 -14.17
C GLU A 40 -9.70 -11.84 -14.92
N LEU A 41 -8.43 -11.97 -15.30
CA LEU A 41 -7.73 -10.99 -16.12
C LEU A 41 -8.47 -10.75 -17.44
N SER A 42 -9.07 -11.77 -18.06
CA SER A 42 -9.80 -11.62 -19.33
C SER A 42 -11.03 -10.71 -19.22
N TYR A 43 -11.66 -10.61 -18.03
CA TYR A 43 -12.79 -9.73 -17.79
C TYR A 43 -12.40 -8.27 -17.53
N ILE A 44 -11.12 -8.00 -17.23
CA ILE A 44 -10.63 -6.64 -17.00
C ILE A 44 -10.42 -5.95 -18.35
N THR A 45 -11.26 -4.94 -18.62
CA THR A 45 -11.20 -4.13 -19.84
C THR A 45 -10.16 -3.01 -19.79
N ASN A 46 -9.82 -2.52 -18.59
CA ASN A 46 -8.84 -1.46 -18.41
C ASN A 46 -7.41 -2.01 -18.57
N PRO A 47 -6.63 -1.57 -19.58
CA PRO A 47 -5.28 -2.06 -19.82
C PRO A 47 -4.32 -1.83 -18.65
N GLN A 48 -4.41 -0.67 -18.02
CA GLN A 48 -3.57 -0.35 -16.86
C GLN A 48 -3.86 -1.30 -15.70
N ARG A 49 -5.14 -1.62 -15.46
CA ARG A 49 -5.53 -2.53 -14.38
C ARG A 49 -5.01 -3.96 -14.61
N ARG A 50 -4.91 -4.39 -15.88
CA ARG A 50 -4.31 -5.68 -16.25
C ARG A 50 -2.81 -5.69 -15.96
N LEU A 51 -2.10 -4.62 -16.31
CA LEU A 51 -0.68 -4.47 -16.01
C LEU A 51 -0.41 -4.46 -14.50
N GLU A 52 -1.19 -3.72 -13.71
CA GLU A 52 -1.09 -3.71 -12.25
C GLU A 52 -1.25 -5.12 -11.66
N ARG A 53 -2.26 -5.87 -12.10
CA ARG A 53 -2.51 -7.25 -11.65
C ARG A 53 -1.34 -8.18 -12.00
N LEU A 54 -0.82 -8.07 -13.22
CA LEU A 54 0.31 -8.88 -13.68
C LEU A 54 1.62 -8.50 -12.97
N ALA A 55 1.83 -7.23 -12.65
CA ALA A 55 2.97 -6.79 -11.86
C ALA A 55 2.92 -7.33 -10.42
N VAL A 56 1.74 -7.33 -9.79
CA VAL A 56 1.53 -8.00 -8.49
C VAL A 56 1.85 -9.48 -8.60
N ARG A 57 1.41 -10.16 -9.67
CA ARG A 57 1.73 -11.58 -9.91
C ARG A 57 3.24 -11.81 -10.05
N ALA A 58 3.95 -10.95 -10.77
CA ALA A 58 5.42 -11.01 -10.85
C ALA A 58 6.09 -10.86 -9.48
N ILE A 59 5.55 -9.99 -8.61
CA ILE A 59 6.03 -9.85 -7.23
C ILE A 59 5.79 -11.13 -6.42
N LEU A 60 4.61 -11.74 -6.54
CA LEU A 60 4.29 -12.99 -5.83
C LEU A 60 5.24 -14.14 -6.24
N ASP A 61 5.57 -14.27 -7.51
CA ASP A 61 6.51 -15.29 -8.00
C ASP A 61 7.96 -15.06 -7.50
N ILE A 62 8.30 -13.84 -7.07
CA ILE A 62 9.59 -13.52 -6.42
C ILE A 62 9.56 -13.84 -4.92
N LEU A 63 8.44 -13.57 -4.27
CA LEU A 63 8.25 -13.78 -2.83
C LEU A 63 8.12 -15.26 -2.48
N PHE A 64 7.46 -16.04 -3.35
CA PHE A 64 7.12 -17.43 -3.08
C PHE A 64 7.77 -18.36 -4.10
N GLN A 65 8.45 -19.40 -3.60
CA GLN A 65 9.06 -20.43 -4.46
C GLN A 65 8.01 -21.33 -5.13
N GLU A 66 6.86 -21.47 -4.48
CA GLU A 66 5.75 -22.28 -4.95
C GLU A 66 4.64 -21.42 -5.54
N LYS A 67 3.83 -22.03 -6.40
CA LYS A 67 2.68 -21.37 -7.01
C LYS A 67 1.66 -21.01 -5.92
N VAL A 68 1.40 -19.73 -5.74
CA VAL A 68 0.38 -19.21 -4.82
C VAL A 68 -0.88 -18.75 -5.54
N TYR A 69 -2.03 -18.88 -4.89
CA TYR A 69 -3.34 -18.47 -5.39
C TYR A 69 -3.80 -17.25 -4.61
N LEU A 70 -4.01 -16.13 -5.31
CA LEU A 70 -4.38 -14.87 -4.70
C LEU A 70 -5.91 -14.76 -4.63
N GLY A 71 -6.46 -14.64 -3.43
CA GLY A 71 -7.88 -14.38 -3.18
C GLY A 71 -8.11 -12.99 -2.58
N TYR A 72 -9.37 -12.60 -2.50
CA TYR A 72 -9.82 -11.37 -1.86
C TYR A 72 -11.00 -11.65 -0.93
N HIS A 73 -10.93 -11.17 0.31
CA HIS A 73 -12.06 -11.20 1.23
C HIS A 73 -13.17 -10.24 0.76
N GLU A 74 -14.36 -10.34 1.35
CA GLU A 74 -15.51 -9.48 1.01
C GLU A 74 -15.22 -7.98 1.21
N ASN A 75 -14.35 -7.64 2.17
CA ASN A 75 -13.89 -6.28 2.41
C ASN A 75 -12.76 -5.83 1.45
N GLY A 76 -12.35 -6.67 0.51
CA GLY A 76 -11.27 -6.41 -0.44
C GLY A 76 -9.85 -6.67 0.08
N ARG A 77 -9.67 -7.18 1.30
CA ARG A 77 -8.34 -7.57 1.81
C ARG A 77 -7.80 -8.77 1.00
N PRO A 78 -6.60 -8.69 0.43
CA PRO A 78 -5.99 -9.80 -0.28
C PRO A 78 -5.53 -10.89 0.70
N PHE A 79 -5.59 -12.15 0.27
CA PHE A 79 -5.05 -13.29 1.02
C PHE A 79 -4.49 -14.35 0.08
N LEU A 80 -3.61 -15.21 0.60
CA LEU A 80 -3.09 -16.36 -0.14
C LEU A 80 -3.81 -17.63 0.30
N GLN A 81 -4.39 -18.38 -0.64
CA GLN A 81 -5.12 -19.61 -0.30
C GLN A 81 -4.19 -20.64 0.36
N ASN A 82 -4.66 -21.25 1.45
CA ASN A 82 -3.92 -22.25 2.24
C ASN A 82 -2.59 -21.74 2.85
N SER A 83 -2.47 -20.43 3.06
CA SER A 83 -1.31 -19.80 3.70
C SER A 83 -1.75 -18.99 4.91
N ILE A 84 -0.89 -18.94 5.94
CA ILE A 84 -1.03 -18.02 7.09
C ILE A 84 -0.32 -16.68 6.85
N VAL A 85 0.44 -16.57 5.76
CA VAL A 85 1.16 -15.34 5.41
C VAL A 85 0.15 -14.25 5.08
N GLU A 86 0.24 -13.16 5.83
CA GLU A 86 -0.54 -11.95 5.63
C GLU A 86 0.10 -11.10 4.55
N ILE A 87 -0.74 -10.49 3.70
CA ILE A 87 -0.29 -9.69 2.57
C ILE A 87 -1.05 -8.37 2.45
N SER A 88 -0.36 -7.33 2.02
CA SER A 88 -0.94 -6.04 1.66
C SER A 88 -0.42 -5.60 0.30
N ILE A 89 -1.30 -5.08 -0.54
CA ILE A 89 -1.01 -4.74 -1.94
C ILE A 89 -1.37 -3.28 -2.18
N ALA A 90 -0.49 -2.54 -2.86
CA ALA A 90 -0.81 -1.23 -3.42
C ALA A 90 -0.16 -1.07 -4.79
N HIS A 91 -0.68 -0.15 -5.59
CA HIS A 91 -0.13 0.14 -6.91
C HIS A 91 -0.53 1.54 -7.37
N THR A 92 0.32 2.11 -8.21
CA THR A 92 0.03 3.27 -9.05
C THR A 92 0.12 2.86 -10.53
N ARG A 93 0.07 3.83 -11.43
CA ARG A 93 0.35 3.59 -12.85
C ARG A 93 1.76 3.04 -13.07
N ARG A 94 2.73 3.45 -12.25
CA ARG A 94 4.16 3.16 -12.44
C ARG A 94 4.65 2.02 -11.56
N PHE A 95 4.12 1.89 -10.35
CA PHE A 95 4.62 0.90 -9.39
C PHE A 95 3.51 -0.04 -8.92
N ALA A 96 3.86 -1.29 -8.64
CA ALA A 96 3.10 -2.17 -7.78
C ALA A 96 3.98 -2.52 -6.57
N CYS A 97 3.40 -2.65 -5.38
CA CYS A 97 4.11 -3.11 -4.20
C CYS A 97 3.31 -4.13 -3.42
N VAL A 98 4.02 -5.09 -2.83
CA VAL A 98 3.48 -6.09 -1.92
C VAL A 98 4.30 -6.08 -0.65
N LEU A 99 3.62 -6.00 0.49
CA LEU A 99 4.17 -6.25 1.81
C LEU A 99 3.64 -7.58 2.30
N THR A 100 4.50 -8.41 2.90
CA THR A 100 4.11 -9.67 3.52
C THR A 100 4.59 -9.74 4.95
N HIS A 101 3.89 -10.48 5.81
CA HIS A 101 4.37 -10.89 7.13
C HIS A 101 3.93 -12.34 7.38
N PRO A 102 4.74 -13.18 8.06
CA PRO A 102 4.39 -14.57 8.33
C PRO A 102 3.05 -14.84 9.04
N GLU A 103 2.52 -13.88 9.81
CA GLU A 103 1.46 -14.14 10.81
C GLU A 103 0.67 -12.87 11.20
N ASN A 104 1.35 -11.73 11.38
CA ASN A 104 0.72 -10.46 11.76
C ASN A 104 0.11 -9.73 10.56
N SER A 105 -0.92 -8.93 10.84
CA SER A 105 -1.51 -8.02 9.84
C SER A 105 -0.47 -7.08 9.26
N VAL A 106 -0.72 -6.63 8.03
CA VAL A 106 0.17 -5.71 7.30
C VAL A 106 -0.62 -4.69 6.52
N GLY A 107 -0.05 -3.49 6.38
CA GLY A 107 -0.61 -2.42 5.57
C GLY A 107 0.49 -1.76 4.76
N ILE A 108 0.29 -1.61 3.44
CA ILE A 108 1.20 -0.82 2.59
C ILE A 108 0.41 0.05 1.64
N ASP A 109 0.92 1.25 1.38
CA ASP A 109 0.41 2.15 0.37
C ASP A 109 1.55 2.80 -0.44
N ILE A 110 1.25 3.14 -1.69
CA ILE A 110 2.18 3.83 -2.58
C ILE A 110 1.42 4.81 -3.46
N GLU A 111 1.86 6.08 -3.48
CA GLU A 111 1.16 7.17 -4.17
C GLU A 111 2.14 8.06 -4.94
N SER A 112 1.72 8.50 -6.12
CA SER A 112 2.51 9.43 -6.94
C SER A 112 2.39 10.85 -6.40
N LEU A 113 3.52 11.52 -6.21
CA LEU A 113 3.56 12.94 -5.81
C LEU A 113 2.97 13.86 -6.88
N GLY A 114 2.82 13.39 -8.13
CA GLY A 114 2.16 14.12 -9.22
C GLY A 114 0.62 14.15 -9.12
N ARG A 115 0.02 13.43 -8.18
CA ARG A 115 -1.44 13.41 -7.97
C ARG A 115 -1.94 14.72 -7.34
N ASN A 116 -3.19 15.08 -7.61
CA ASN A 116 -3.87 16.14 -6.86
C ASN A 116 -4.36 15.65 -5.49
N PHE A 117 -3.74 16.13 -4.40
CA PHE A 117 -4.12 15.80 -3.01
C PHE A 117 -5.12 16.78 -2.37
N VAL A 118 -5.57 17.83 -3.08
CA VAL A 118 -6.61 18.74 -2.56
C VAL A 118 -7.90 18.02 -2.13
N PRO A 119 -8.39 16.98 -2.84
CA PRO A 119 -9.53 16.21 -2.35
C PRO A 119 -9.25 15.44 -1.07
N VAL A 120 -8.01 15.00 -0.87
CA VAL A 120 -7.61 14.26 0.34
C VAL A 120 -7.62 15.18 1.55
N GLU A 121 -7.08 16.40 1.42
CA GLU A 121 -7.12 17.42 2.47
C GLU A 121 -8.55 17.67 3.01
N LYS A 122 -9.56 17.57 2.14
CA LYS A 122 -10.97 17.76 2.52
C LYS A 122 -11.63 16.52 3.09
N LYS A 123 -11.25 15.33 2.61
CA LYS A 123 -11.92 14.07 2.93
C LYS A 123 -11.32 13.35 4.13
N ALA A 124 -10.00 13.45 4.30
CA ALA A 124 -9.25 12.56 5.17
C ALA A 124 -8.50 13.28 6.28
N LEU A 125 -8.41 14.61 6.29
CA LEU A 125 -7.66 15.34 7.32
C LEU A 125 -8.57 15.98 8.37
N GLY A 126 -8.26 15.73 9.64
CA GLY A 126 -8.79 16.44 10.81
C GLY A 126 -8.12 17.80 11.03
N GLU A 127 -8.62 18.57 12.00
CA GLU A 127 -8.08 19.90 12.29
C GLU A 127 -6.65 19.85 12.85
N SER A 128 -6.33 18.88 13.73
CA SER A 128 -4.97 18.72 14.27
C SER A 128 -3.93 18.46 13.18
N GLU A 129 -4.31 17.75 12.11
CA GLU A 129 -3.45 17.45 10.96
C GLU A 129 -3.26 18.68 10.06
N LYS A 130 -4.33 19.46 9.85
CA LYS A 130 -4.28 20.71 9.08
C LYS A 130 -3.39 21.76 9.74
N ASP A 131 -3.38 21.79 11.08
CA ASP A 131 -2.63 22.77 11.88
C ASP A 131 -1.10 22.71 11.68
N PHE A 132 -0.56 21.60 11.15
CA PHE A 132 0.88 21.46 10.89
C PHE A 132 1.25 21.36 9.41
N LEU A 133 0.27 21.54 8.51
CA LEU A 133 0.57 21.63 7.09
C LEU A 133 1.40 22.88 6.80
N SER A 134 2.44 22.70 5.99
CA SER A 134 3.32 23.76 5.55
C SER A 134 2.61 24.72 4.59
N ASP A 135 2.98 26.00 4.66
CA ASP A 135 2.57 27.02 3.67
C ASP A 135 3.37 26.92 2.36
N LYS A 136 4.55 26.24 2.39
CA LYS A 136 5.35 26.00 1.18
C LYS A 136 4.68 24.90 0.34
N PRO A 137 4.30 25.17 -0.93
CA PRO A 137 3.49 24.24 -1.73
C PRO A 137 4.10 22.84 -1.89
N GLU A 138 5.40 22.74 -2.17
CA GLU A 138 6.07 21.44 -2.39
C GLU A 138 6.11 20.59 -1.10
N VAL A 139 6.39 21.22 0.04
CA VAL A 139 6.38 20.53 1.34
C VAL A 139 4.95 20.15 1.73
N ARG A 140 3.97 21.02 1.47
CA ARG A 140 2.55 20.73 1.73
C ARG A 140 2.07 19.53 0.91
N GLN A 141 2.40 19.50 -0.37
CA GLN A 141 2.07 18.39 -1.27
C GLN A 141 2.63 17.07 -0.75
N LEU A 142 3.90 17.06 -0.32
CA LEU A 142 4.52 15.88 0.27
C LEU A 142 3.87 15.48 1.60
N GLN A 143 3.53 16.43 2.48
CA GLN A 143 2.81 16.14 3.72
C GLN A 143 1.44 15.51 3.45
N LEU A 144 0.67 16.06 2.51
CA LEU A 144 -0.64 15.52 2.14
C LEU A 144 -0.52 14.10 1.56
N ALA A 145 0.50 13.84 0.74
CA ALA A 145 0.77 12.52 0.21
C ALA A 145 1.13 11.51 1.32
N LEU A 146 2.00 11.90 2.25
CA LEU A 146 2.40 11.04 3.37
C LEU A 146 1.24 10.78 4.35
N ILE A 147 0.43 11.79 4.69
CA ILE A 147 -0.76 11.63 5.54
C ILE A 147 -1.76 10.67 4.86
N TRP A 148 -1.99 10.87 3.56
CA TRP A 148 -2.89 9.99 2.79
C TRP A 148 -2.41 8.54 2.79
N SER A 149 -1.15 8.31 2.41
CA SER A 149 -0.60 6.96 2.34
C SER A 149 -0.48 6.31 3.72
N ALA A 150 -0.20 7.08 4.77
CA ALA A 150 -0.25 6.55 6.15
C ALA A 150 -1.65 6.08 6.53
N LYS A 151 -2.68 6.88 6.24
CA LYS A 151 -4.07 6.50 6.51
C LYS A 151 -4.54 5.31 5.67
N GLU A 152 -4.15 5.21 4.40
CA GLU A 152 -4.44 4.06 3.55
C GLU A 152 -3.72 2.78 4.02
N ALA A 153 -2.44 2.88 4.40
CA ALA A 153 -1.69 1.77 4.96
C ALA A 153 -2.34 1.29 6.27
N LEU A 154 -2.69 2.22 7.17
CA LEU A 154 -3.39 1.90 8.42
C LEU A 154 -4.76 1.28 8.17
N PHE A 155 -5.54 1.80 7.22
CA PHE A 155 -6.83 1.23 6.81
C PHE A 155 -6.70 -0.24 6.36
N LYS A 156 -5.67 -0.55 5.55
CA LYS A 156 -5.38 -1.91 5.09
C LYS A 156 -4.97 -2.82 6.24
N TYR A 157 -4.20 -2.31 7.20
CA TYR A 157 -3.78 -3.05 8.40
C TYR A 157 -4.98 -3.44 9.27
N VAL A 158 -5.81 -2.47 9.67
CA VAL A 158 -6.95 -2.70 10.56
C VAL A 158 -8.06 -3.50 9.87
N SER A 159 -8.20 -3.36 8.55
CA SER A 159 -9.14 -4.13 7.70
C SER A 159 -10.61 -4.05 8.13
N GLN A 160 -10.99 -2.97 8.83
CA GLN A 160 -12.36 -2.70 9.23
C GLN A 160 -13.16 -2.06 8.09
N THR A 161 -14.44 -2.42 7.97
CA THR A 161 -15.36 -1.78 7.02
C THR A 161 -15.87 -0.45 7.58
N GLU A 162 -16.16 0.51 6.71
CA GLU A 162 -16.77 1.80 7.08
C GLU A 162 -15.96 2.61 8.10
N VAL A 163 -14.64 2.67 7.90
CA VAL A 163 -13.75 3.53 8.69
C VAL A 163 -13.89 4.98 8.25
N ASP A 164 -14.08 5.88 9.21
CA ASP A 164 -14.00 7.31 8.98
C ASP A 164 -12.55 7.80 9.16
N TYR A 165 -11.93 8.26 8.07
CA TYR A 165 -10.53 8.70 8.08
C TYR A 165 -10.28 9.93 8.96
N VAL A 166 -11.28 10.76 9.23
CA VAL A 166 -11.14 11.98 10.03
C VAL A 166 -11.37 11.66 11.50
N GLU A 167 -12.44 10.92 11.80
CA GLU A 167 -12.84 10.65 13.19
C GLU A 167 -12.12 9.46 13.82
N GLN A 168 -11.65 8.50 13.02
CA GLN A 168 -11.02 7.27 13.53
C GLN A 168 -9.52 7.17 13.30
N MET A 169 -8.90 8.12 12.60
CA MET A 169 -7.46 8.10 12.32
C MET A 169 -6.87 9.48 12.50
N GLU A 170 -5.83 9.58 13.31
CA GLU A 170 -5.09 10.82 13.53
C GLU A 170 -3.59 10.58 13.31
N ILE A 171 -2.99 11.38 12.43
CA ILE A 171 -1.55 11.40 12.19
C ILE A 171 -0.87 12.43 13.10
N SER A 172 0.08 11.96 13.91
CA SER A 172 0.91 12.83 14.74
C SER A 172 1.78 13.76 13.89
N ARG A 173 2.06 14.97 14.39
CA ARG A 173 2.90 15.96 13.67
C ARG A 173 4.27 15.37 13.33
N PHE A 174 4.65 15.46 12.06
CA PHE A 174 5.95 15.03 11.56
C PHE A 174 6.60 16.07 10.65
N THR A 175 7.90 15.92 10.39
CA THR A 175 8.62 16.68 9.36
C THR A 175 9.00 15.73 8.22
N PRO A 176 8.49 15.93 6.99
CA PRO A 176 8.83 15.06 5.87
C PRO A 176 10.34 15.01 5.60
N ARG A 177 10.84 13.81 5.32
CA ARG A 177 12.22 13.51 4.89
C ARG A 177 12.19 12.54 3.71
N GLU A 178 13.35 12.08 3.28
CA GLU A 178 13.45 11.01 2.28
C GLU A 178 12.96 9.66 2.82
N GLU A 179 13.12 9.42 4.12
CA GLU A 179 12.59 8.27 4.84
C GLU A 179 12.43 8.59 6.32
N GLY A 180 11.62 7.80 7.01
CA GLY A 180 11.45 7.91 8.45
C GLY A 180 10.22 7.16 8.94
N GLU A 181 9.73 7.60 10.09
CA GLU A 181 8.56 7.03 10.75
C GLU A 181 7.50 8.12 10.96
N ILE A 182 6.23 7.71 10.91
CA ILE A 182 5.05 8.51 11.19
C ILE A 182 4.27 7.77 12.28
N GLU A 183 3.99 8.44 13.38
CA GLU A 183 3.10 7.92 14.42
C GLU A 183 1.65 8.25 14.05
N ALA A 184 0.76 7.27 14.24
CA ALA A 184 -0.67 7.43 14.04
C ALA A 184 -1.45 6.78 15.17
N VAL A 185 -2.64 7.30 15.44
CA VAL A 185 -3.61 6.72 16.38
C VAL A 185 -4.83 6.27 15.60
N PHE A 186 -5.31 5.06 15.89
CA PHE A 186 -6.59 4.55 15.43
C PHE A 186 -7.58 4.50 16.60
N TYR A 187 -8.76 5.10 16.40
CA TYR A 187 -9.84 5.11 17.38
C TYR A 187 -10.90 4.06 17.00
N HIS A 188 -10.99 2.99 17.79
CA HIS A 188 -11.99 1.96 17.61
C HIS A 188 -13.37 2.45 18.07
N ARG A 189 -14.43 1.86 17.49
CA ARG A 189 -15.83 2.22 17.81
C ARG A 189 -16.23 1.93 19.26
N ASP A 190 -15.50 1.06 19.95
CA ASP A 190 -15.68 0.75 21.37
C ASP A 190 -14.89 1.68 22.31
N GLY A 191 -14.19 2.68 21.75
CA GLY A 191 -13.41 3.67 22.49
C GLY A 191 -11.99 3.24 22.82
N ILE A 192 -11.53 2.09 22.32
CA ILE A 192 -10.12 1.69 22.42
C ILE A 192 -9.30 2.55 21.46
N GLU A 193 -8.14 3.01 21.95
CA GLU A 193 -7.16 3.75 21.16
C GLU A 193 -5.95 2.84 20.94
N GLU A 194 -5.49 2.73 19.70
CA GLU A 194 -4.31 1.95 19.33
C GLU A 194 -3.32 2.85 18.59
N THR A 195 -2.05 2.81 18.99
CA THR A 195 -0.99 3.63 18.41
C THR A 195 -0.11 2.79 17.51
N PHE A 196 0.15 3.30 16.31
CA PHE A 196 0.95 2.65 15.28
C PHE A 196 2.15 3.50 14.91
N ILE A 197 3.27 2.84 14.61
CA ILE A 197 4.43 3.43 13.97
C ILE A 197 4.48 2.95 12.53
N LEU A 198 4.33 3.88 11.59
CA LEU A 198 4.36 3.62 10.15
C LEU A 198 5.71 4.02 9.58
N GLY A 199 6.40 3.10 8.94
CA GLY A 199 7.59 3.41 8.16
C GLY A 199 7.21 4.08 6.84
N TYR A 200 8.02 5.03 6.38
CA TYR A 200 7.84 5.62 5.06
C TYR A 200 9.17 5.85 4.34
N ARG A 201 9.11 5.89 3.01
CA ARG A 201 10.22 6.21 2.13
C ARG A 201 9.75 6.89 0.85
N LEU A 202 10.54 7.83 0.34
CA LEU A 202 10.44 8.36 -1.01
C LEU A 202 11.05 7.39 -2.01
N VAL A 203 10.27 7.04 -3.03
CA VAL A 203 10.64 6.11 -4.09
C VAL A 203 10.50 6.86 -5.40
N ASP A 204 11.59 7.52 -5.83
CA ASP A 204 11.58 8.45 -6.96
C ASP A 204 10.51 9.55 -6.80
N ASP A 205 9.51 9.61 -7.68
CA ASP A 205 8.40 10.56 -7.64
C ASP A 205 7.18 10.03 -6.85
N HIS A 206 7.38 9.04 -5.98
CA HIS A 206 6.35 8.41 -5.16
C HIS A 206 6.69 8.44 -3.67
N VAL A 207 5.64 8.35 -2.84
CA VAL A 207 5.75 8.04 -1.42
C VAL A 207 5.27 6.61 -1.20
N MET A 208 6.01 5.83 -0.42
CA MET A 208 5.60 4.52 0.05
C MET A 208 5.53 4.55 1.57
N VAL A 209 4.40 4.11 2.12
CA VAL A 209 4.17 4.06 3.57
C VAL A 209 3.71 2.65 3.94
N TRP A 210 4.21 2.10 5.04
CA TRP A 210 3.84 0.78 5.51
C TRP A 210 3.70 0.72 7.02
N VAL A 211 2.91 -0.25 7.48
CA VAL A 211 2.73 -0.61 8.88
C VAL A 211 2.84 -2.13 9.01
N VAL A 212 3.67 -2.54 9.95
CA VAL A 212 3.91 -3.93 10.31
C VAL A 212 4.42 -3.96 11.75
N GLU A 213 3.89 -4.87 12.57
CA GLU A 213 4.29 -5.07 13.97
C GLU A 213 5.20 -6.31 14.12
#